data_AF-A0AAW2RZ31-F1
#
_entry.id   AF-A0AAW2RZ31-F1
#
_cell.length_a   1.000
_cell.length_b   1.000
_cell.length_c   1.000
_cell.angle_alpha   90.00
_cell.angle_beta   90.00
_cell.angle_gamma   90.00
#
_symmetry.space_group_name_H-M   'P 1'
#
loop_
_entity.id
_entity.type
_entity.pdbx_description
1 polymer ?
#
loop_
_entity_poly.entity_id
_entity_poly.type
_entity_poly.pdbx_seq_one_letter_code
_entity_poly.pdbx_strand_id
1 'polypeptide(L)'
;MEEHKLRCLHLLLKRTRENVEMYISAMGELEQRARNCYAEPVSLNSAEFIKMLVLDGCFIIELVREETDPTCENDPIFEMGWLMGTLERDIILFENQIPFFVLCTLFDMIDGPHQRNMLIDRLLSFCKGLYPGGPRKDETKRSPEEIKHILDLIHGNWFPHEEVSVNFGE
;
A
#
# COMPACT_ATOMS: atom_id res chain seq x y z
N MET A 1 15.97 -5.25 0.75
CA MET A 1 14.59 -4.91 0.35
C MET A 1 14.07 -5.85 -0.73
N GLU A 2 14.68 -5.93 -1.91
CA GLU A 2 14.19 -6.78 -3.03
C GLU A 2 14.01 -8.27 -2.65
N GLU A 3 14.95 -8.84 -1.89
CA GLU A 3 14.85 -10.23 -1.41
C GLU A 3 13.62 -10.45 -0.52
N HIS A 4 13.26 -9.48 0.32
CA HIS A 4 12.06 -9.57 1.16
C HIS A 4 10.78 -9.48 0.33
N LYS A 5 10.75 -8.65 -0.73
CA LYS A 5 9.60 -8.62 -1.66
C LYS A 5 9.40 -9.98 -2.34
N LEU A 6 10.49 -10.62 -2.78
CA LEU A 6 10.45 -11.96 -3.38
C LEU A 6 9.99 -13.03 -2.39
N ARG A 7 10.51 -13.00 -1.15
CA ARG A 7 10.10 -13.93 -0.10
C ARG A 7 8.63 -13.75 0.27
N CYS A 8 8.19 -12.51 0.41
CA CYS A 8 6.80 -12.13 0.63
C CYS A 8 5.89 -12.69 -0.48
N LEU A 9 6.23 -12.46 -1.75
CA LEU A 9 5.48 -13.03 -2.87
C LEU A 9 5.45 -14.57 -2.82
N HIS A 10 6.56 -15.22 -2.50
CA HIS A 10 6.61 -16.68 -2.38
C HIS A 10 5.68 -17.21 -1.28
N LEU A 11 5.67 -16.55 -0.11
CA LEU A 11 4.79 -16.92 1.01
C LEU A 11 3.32 -16.70 0.66
N LEU A 12 3.00 -15.57 0.02
CA LEU A 12 1.67 -15.26 -0.49
C LEU A 12 1.17 -16.34 -1.44
N LEU A 13 1.94 -16.69 -2.47
CA LEU A 13 1.55 -17.72 -3.45
C LEU A 13 1.36 -19.09 -2.81
N LYS A 14 2.18 -19.43 -1.81
CA LYS A 14 2.03 -20.66 -1.03
C LYS A 14 0.75 -20.67 -0.20
N ARG A 15 0.37 -19.52 0.38
CA ARG A 15 -0.85 -19.35 1.18
C ARG A 15 -2.10 -19.41 0.32
N THR A 16 -2.15 -18.65 -0.77
CA THR A 16 -3.32 -18.58 -1.67
C THR A 16 -3.43 -19.79 -2.60
N ARG A 17 -2.34 -20.56 -2.74
CA ARG A 17 -2.20 -21.69 -3.69
C ARG A 17 -2.39 -21.26 -5.15
N GLU A 18 -1.93 -20.05 -5.44
CA GLU A 18 -2.06 -19.42 -6.75
C GLU A 18 -0.76 -19.46 -7.55
N ASN A 19 -0.89 -19.25 -8.86
CA ASN A 19 0.25 -19.12 -9.76
C ASN A 19 0.58 -17.64 -9.99
N VAL A 20 1.87 -17.30 -9.91
CA VAL A 20 2.41 -15.97 -10.22
C VAL A 20 1.98 -15.46 -11.61
N GLU A 21 1.76 -16.37 -12.56
CA GLU A 21 1.29 -16.02 -13.91
C GLU A 21 -0.04 -15.27 -13.90
N MET A 22 -0.93 -15.54 -12.94
CA MET A 22 -2.21 -14.83 -12.82
C MET A 22 -1.97 -13.35 -12.47
N TYR A 23 -1.05 -13.08 -11.56
CA TYR A 23 -0.64 -11.74 -11.17
C TYR A 23 0.05 -11.01 -12.31
N ILE A 24 0.97 -11.68 -13.01
CA ILE A 24 1.66 -11.13 -14.18
C ILE A 24 0.66 -10.76 -15.28
N SER A 25 -0.30 -11.65 -15.56
CA SER A 25 -1.34 -11.40 -16.58
C SER A 25 -2.21 -10.20 -16.20
N ALA A 26 -2.71 -10.15 -14.97
CA ALA A 26 -3.53 -9.05 -14.48
C ALA A 26 -2.77 -7.71 -14.53
N MET A 27 -1.50 -7.69 -14.12
CA MET A 27 -0.68 -6.47 -14.17
C MET A 27 -0.31 -6.08 -15.61
N GLY A 28 -0.18 -7.03 -16.52
CA GLY A 28 0.01 -6.78 -17.94
C GLY A 28 -1.17 -6.05 -18.58
N GLU A 29 -2.40 -6.43 -18.23
CA GLU A 29 -3.62 -5.72 -18.69
C GLU A 29 -3.69 -4.28 -18.17
N LEU A 30 -3.10 -4.03 -17.00
CA LEU A 30 -3.06 -2.71 -16.37
C LEU A 30 -1.84 -1.87 -16.75
N GLU A 31 -0.84 -2.45 -17.42
CA GLU A 31 0.48 -1.83 -17.65
C GLU A 31 0.36 -0.43 -18.23
N GLN A 32 -0.34 -0.29 -19.36
CA GLN A 32 -0.41 1.00 -20.06
C GLN A 32 -1.10 2.07 -19.21
N ARG A 33 -2.17 1.69 -18.50
CA ARG A 33 -2.87 2.60 -17.59
C ARG A 33 -1.97 3.01 -16.42
N ALA A 34 -1.20 2.07 -15.87
CA ALA A 34 -0.28 2.34 -14.76
C ALA A 34 0.87 3.25 -15.18
N ARG A 35 1.47 3.02 -16.36
CA ARG A 35 2.52 3.89 -16.93
C ARG A 35 2.03 5.33 -17.10
N ASN A 36 0.78 5.52 -17.51
CA ASN A 36 0.17 6.85 -17.68
C ASN A 36 -0.05 7.61 -16.37
N CYS A 37 0.11 6.97 -15.20
CA CYS A 37 0.03 7.64 -13.91
C CYS A 37 1.35 8.31 -13.49
N TYR A 38 2.48 7.98 -14.13
CA TYR A 38 3.77 8.58 -13.85
C TYR A 38 3.96 9.86 -14.65
N ALA A 39 4.50 10.91 -14.02
CA ALA A 39 4.74 12.20 -14.66
C ALA A 39 5.85 12.12 -15.71
N GLU A 40 6.86 11.29 -15.46
CA GLU A 40 7.96 11.02 -16.37
C GLU A 40 7.82 9.64 -17.00
N PRO A 41 8.30 9.44 -18.24
CA PRO A 41 8.31 8.13 -18.88
C PRO A 41 9.13 7.13 -18.05
N VAL A 42 8.51 6.00 -17.72
CA VAL A 42 9.21 4.92 -17.01
C VAL A 42 10.13 4.19 -17.98
N SER A 43 11.44 4.20 -17.71
CA SER A 43 12.47 3.60 -18.57
C SER A 43 12.55 2.06 -18.53
N LEU A 44 11.72 1.42 -17.70
CA LEU A 44 11.63 -0.03 -17.59
C LEU A 44 10.90 -0.63 -18.79
N ASN A 45 11.40 -1.76 -19.29
CA ASN A 45 10.67 -2.55 -20.28
C ASN A 45 9.40 -3.16 -19.67
N SER A 46 8.52 -3.73 -20.49
CA SER A 46 7.23 -4.27 -20.01
C SER A 46 7.39 -5.35 -18.94
N ALA A 47 8.32 -6.28 -19.12
CA ALA A 47 8.53 -7.35 -18.15
C ALA A 47 9.05 -6.82 -16.80
N GLU A 48 9.99 -5.87 -16.84
CA GLU A 48 10.53 -5.23 -15.65
C GLU A 48 9.47 -4.41 -14.91
N PHE A 49 8.66 -3.65 -15.66
CA PHE A 49 7.61 -2.83 -15.09
C PHE A 49 6.49 -3.67 -14.46
N ILE A 50 6.03 -4.72 -15.16
CA ILE A 50 5.04 -5.65 -14.61
C ILE A 50 5.59 -6.34 -13.36
N LYS A 51 6.85 -6.78 -13.38
CA LYS A 51 7.51 -7.37 -12.22
C LYS A 51 7.53 -6.40 -11.04
N MET A 52 7.86 -5.13 -11.28
CA MET A 52 7.82 -4.08 -10.25
C MET A 52 6.41 -3.92 -9.67
N LEU A 53 5.37 -3.83 -10.50
CA LEU A 53 3.98 -3.73 -10.03
C LEU A 53 3.56 -4.92 -9.15
N VAL A 54 3.91 -6.14 -9.58
CA VAL A 54 3.60 -7.38 -8.82
C VAL A 54 4.36 -7.40 -7.49
N LEU A 55 5.68 -7.23 -7.51
CA LEU A 55 6.49 -7.34 -6.31
C LEU A 55 6.17 -6.26 -5.30
N ASP A 56 6.10 -5.01 -5.73
CA ASP A 56 5.92 -3.88 -4.84
C ASP A 56 4.47 -3.86 -4.33
N GLY A 57 3.50 -4.18 -5.20
CA GLY A 57 2.09 -4.17 -4.84
C GLY A 57 1.73 -5.29 -3.88
N CYS A 58 2.18 -6.52 -4.15
CA CYS A 58 1.98 -7.64 -3.22
C CYS A 58 2.69 -7.40 -1.89
N PHE A 59 3.90 -6.82 -1.91
CA PHE A 59 4.62 -6.49 -0.69
C PHE A 59 3.85 -5.48 0.18
N ILE A 60 3.34 -4.40 -0.41
CA ILE A 60 2.52 -3.42 0.31
C ILE A 60 1.26 -4.08 0.91
N ILE A 61 0.59 -4.94 0.15
CA ILE A 61 -0.64 -5.62 0.61
C ILE A 61 -0.34 -6.53 1.80
N GLU A 62 0.68 -7.38 1.71
CA GLU A 62 1.06 -8.26 2.82
C GLU A 62 1.50 -7.46 4.05
N LEU A 63 2.22 -6.36 3.84
CA LEU A 63 2.67 -5.50 4.93
C LEU A 63 1.52 -4.88 5.71
N VAL A 64 0.48 -4.35 5.03
CA VAL A 64 -0.71 -3.82 5.72
C VAL A 64 -1.66 -4.92 6.21
N ARG A 65 -1.54 -6.15 5.69
CA ARG A 65 -2.27 -7.30 6.23
C ARG A 65 -1.72 -7.71 7.58
N GLU A 66 -0.40 -7.82 7.69
CA GLU A 66 0.30 -8.32 8.87
C GLU A 66 0.02 -7.49 10.13
N GLU A 67 -0.21 -6.18 9.99
CA GLU A 67 -0.58 -5.30 11.11
C GLU A 67 -1.92 -5.71 11.77
N THR A 68 -2.83 -6.29 10.99
CA THR A 68 -4.22 -6.56 11.40
C THR A 68 -4.55 -8.04 11.55
N ASP A 69 -3.83 -8.90 10.83
CA ASP A 69 -3.96 -10.35 10.85
C ASP A 69 -2.57 -10.95 10.59
N PRO A 70 -1.76 -11.19 11.65
CA PRO A 70 -0.40 -11.68 11.51
C PRO A 70 -0.43 -13.10 10.96
N THR A 71 -0.17 -13.25 9.67
CA THR A 71 -0.14 -14.54 8.97
C THR A 71 1.26 -14.90 8.48
N CYS A 72 2.17 -13.94 8.51
CA CYS A 72 3.54 -14.06 8.08
C CYS A 72 4.47 -14.31 9.28
N GLU A 73 4.15 -15.35 10.07
CA GLU A 73 4.92 -15.79 11.27
C GLU A 73 6.40 -16.16 10.99
N ASN A 74 6.93 -15.91 9.80
CA ASN A 74 8.23 -16.43 9.38
C ASN A 74 9.08 -15.46 8.54
N ASP A 75 8.72 -14.19 8.30
CA ASP A 75 9.67 -13.23 7.70
C ASP A 75 10.20 -12.26 8.76
N PRO A 76 11.53 -12.22 9.00
CA PRO A 76 12.14 -11.30 9.95
C PRO A 76 11.79 -9.84 9.73
N ILE A 77 11.42 -9.45 8.50
CA ILE A 77 11.01 -8.07 8.20
C ILE A 77 9.74 -7.67 8.98
N PHE A 78 8.85 -8.62 9.24
CA PHE A 78 7.60 -8.40 9.99
C PHE A 78 7.77 -8.55 11.50
N GLU A 79 8.78 -9.29 11.94
CA GLU A 79 9.11 -9.47 13.37
C GLU A 79 9.86 -8.26 13.95
N MET A 80 10.52 -7.47 13.11
CA MET A 80 11.31 -6.31 13.54
C MET A 80 10.45 -5.04 13.64
N GLY A 81 9.76 -4.85 14.77
CA GLY A 81 8.91 -3.68 15.00
C GLY A 81 9.58 -2.30 14.83
N TRP A 82 10.91 -2.20 14.97
CA TRP A 82 11.66 -0.96 14.70
C TRP A 82 11.81 -0.66 13.19
N LEU A 83 11.72 -1.69 12.35
CA LEU A 83 11.74 -1.56 10.90
C LEU A 83 10.40 -1.04 10.35
N MET A 84 9.29 -1.27 11.09
CA MET A 84 7.96 -0.80 10.68
C MET A 84 7.92 0.71 10.47
N GLY A 85 8.47 1.50 11.40
CA GLY A 85 8.53 2.97 11.23
C GLY A 85 9.40 3.42 10.05
N THR A 86 10.35 2.59 9.59
CA THR A 86 11.11 2.84 8.36
C THR A 86 10.28 2.49 7.13
N LEU A 87 9.58 1.35 7.16
CA LEU A 87 8.72 0.88 6.08
C LEU A 87 7.51 1.80 5.85
N GLU A 88 6.90 2.32 6.93
CA GLU A 88 5.85 3.34 6.87
C GLU A 88 6.30 4.56 6.08
N ARG A 89 7.54 5.03 6.31
CA ARG A 89 8.11 6.15 5.57
C ARG A 89 8.39 5.77 4.13
N ASP A 90 8.99 4.60 3.89
CA ASP A 90 9.36 4.13 2.56
C ASP A 90 8.16 3.93 1.62
N ILE A 91 7.01 3.47 2.13
CA ILE A 91 5.77 3.32 1.35
C ILE A 91 5.24 4.67 0.85
N ILE A 92 5.55 5.76 1.56
CA ILE A 92 5.02 7.10 1.30
C ILE A 92 5.99 7.94 0.46
N LEU A 93 7.25 7.53 0.38
CA LEU A 93 8.24 8.20 -0.45
C LEU A 93 7.79 8.22 -1.91
N PHE A 94 7.81 9.42 -2.49
CA PHE A 94 7.23 9.77 -3.78
C PHE A 94 7.76 8.94 -4.96
N GLU A 95 8.99 8.43 -4.85
CA GLU A 95 9.72 7.73 -5.92
C GLU A 95 9.24 6.30 -6.18
N ASN A 96 8.44 5.69 -5.29
CA ASN A 96 7.98 4.30 -5.39
C ASN A 96 6.46 4.13 -5.48
N GLN A 97 5.72 5.17 -5.85
CA GLN A 97 4.26 5.09 -5.77
C GLN A 97 3.66 4.26 -6.90
N ILE A 98 3.15 3.10 -6.54
CA ILE A 98 2.25 2.29 -7.36
C ILE A 98 0.89 3.01 -7.43
N PRO A 99 0.28 3.13 -8.62
CA PRO A 99 -1.08 3.65 -8.73
C PRO A 99 -2.06 2.87 -7.86
N PHE A 100 -2.95 3.56 -7.14
CA PHE A 100 -3.80 2.92 -6.13
C PHE A 100 -4.72 1.84 -6.72
N PHE A 101 -5.19 2.02 -7.96
CA PHE A 101 -6.02 1.00 -8.63
C PHE A 101 -5.29 -0.33 -8.84
N VAL A 102 -3.96 -0.33 -8.98
CA VAL A 102 -3.16 -1.56 -9.04
C VAL A 102 -3.21 -2.29 -7.71
N LEU A 103 -3.09 -1.56 -6.60
CA LEU A 103 -3.24 -2.12 -5.25
C LEU A 103 -4.65 -2.67 -5.04
N CYS A 104 -5.69 -1.97 -5.51
CA CYS A 104 -7.06 -2.49 -5.45
C CYS A 104 -7.21 -3.81 -6.21
N THR A 105 -6.68 -3.90 -7.44
CA THR A 105 -6.76 -5.13 -8.24
C THR A 105 -6.03 -6.28 -7.57
N LEU A 106 -4.80 -6.06 -7.10
CA LEU A 106 -4.04 -7.09 -6.39
C LEU A 106 -4.75 -7.52 -5.10
N PHE A 107 -5.31 -6.56 -4.35
CA PHE A 107 -6.03 -6.85 -3.11
C PHE A 107 -7.31 -7.66 -3.38
N ASP A 108 -8.07 -7.32 -4.42
CA ASP A 108 -9.25 -8.08 -4.83
C ASP A 108 -8.89 -9.52 -5.25
N MET A 109 -7.70 -9.75 -5.83
CA MET A 109 -7.20 -11.09 -6.15
C MET A 109 -6.81 -11.88 -4.88
N ILE A 110 -6.17 -11.21 -3.93
CA ILE A 110 -5.58 -11.84 -2.73
C ILE A 110 -6.61 -12.13 -1.64
N ASP A 111 -7.52 -11.19 -1.36
CA ASP A 111 -8.50 -11.27 -0.27
C ASP A 111 -9.95 -11.39 -0.75
N GLY A 112 -10.18 -11.23 -2.05
CA GLY A 112 -11.51 -11.32 -2.68
C GLY A 112 -12.14 -9.95 -2.95
N PRO A 113 -13.13 -9.90 -3.85
CA PRO A 113 -13.72 -8.64 -4.32
C PRO A 113 -14.51 -7.92 -3.21
N HIS A 114 -14.74 -6.62 -3.41
CA HIS A 114 -15.54 -5.74 -2.53
C HIS A 114 -14.90 -5.39 -1.18
N GLN A 115 -13.62 -5.67 -0.99
CA GLN A 115 -12.89 -5.36 0.25
C GLN A 115 -11.95 -4.15 0.11
N ARG A 116 -12.09 -3.33 -0.95
CA ARG A 116 -11.24 -2.15 -1.17
C ARG A 116 -11.29 -1.12 -0.04
N ASN A 117 -12.43 -0.99 0.64
CA ASN A 117 -12.52 -0.15 1.84
C ASN A 117 -11.68 -0.70 2.99
N MET A 118 -11.55 -2.03 3.09
CA MET A 118 -10.66 -2.67 4.07
C MET A 118 -9.19 -2.39 3.73
N LEU A 119 -8.81 -2.37 2.46
CA LEU A 119 -7.47 -1.94 2.05
C LEU A 119 -7.19 -0.50 2.48
N ILE A 120 -8.14 0.42 2.28
CA ILE A 120 -8.02 1.81 2.73
C ILE A 120 -7.87 1.86 4.25
N ASP A 121 -8.73 1.16 5.00
CA ASP A 121 -8.71 1.16 6.46
C ASP A 121 -7.39 0.57 7.01
N ARG A 122 -6.85 -0.49 6.38
CA ARG A 122 -5.55 -1.08 6.72
C ARG A 122 -4.40 -0.12 6.41
N LEU A 123 -4.36 0.51 5.23
CA LEU A 123 -3.33 1.50 4.88
C LEU A 123 -3.34 2.70 5.83
N LEU A 124 -4.52 3.21 6.18
CA LEU A 124 -4.65 4.30 7.13
C LEU A 124 -4.22 3.88 8.54
N SER A 125 -4.47 2.62 8.94
CA SER A 125 -3.96 2.08 10.21
C SER A 125 -2.45 2.01 10.23
N PHE A 126 -1.87 1.41 9.19
CA PHE A 126 -0.45 1.24 9.03
C PHE A 126 0.28 2.57 9.10
N CYS A 127 -0.32 3.61 8.52
CA CYS A 127 0.28 4.92 8.46
C CYS A 127 0.02 5.81 9.69
N LYS A 128 -0.58 5.29 10.78
CA LYS A 128 -0.92 6.09 11.97
C LYS A 128 0.30 6.71 12.66
N GLY A 129 1.48 6.10 12.54
CA GLY A 129 2.71 6.53 13.22
C GLY A 129 3.43 7.71 12.57
N LEU A 130 3.06 8.12 11.36
CA LEU A 130 3.89 8.98 10.52
C LEU A 130 3.82 10.47 10.82
N TYR A 131 2.66 10.94 11.28
CA TYR A 131 2.42 12.35 11.54
C TYR A 131 1.77 12.52 12.92
N PRO A 132 2.02 13.64 13.64
CA PRO A 132 1.21 13.99 14.79
C PRO A 132 -0.24 14.24 14.36
N GLY A 133 -1.19 13.60 15.05
CA GLY A 133 -2.61 13.66 14.69
C GLY A 133 -3.21 12.27 14.51
N GLY A 134 -4.27 12.19 13.71
CA GLY A 134 -4.90 10.92 13.36
C GLY A 134 -5.82 11.06 12.14
N PRO A 135 -6.29 9.92 11.60
CA PRO A 135 -7.23 9.92 10.49
C PRO A 135 -8.56 10.61 10.87
N ARG A 136 -9.16 11.32 9.90
CA ARG A 136 -10.47 11.96 10.06
C ARG A 136 -11.54 10.94 10.48
N LYS A 137 -12.37 11.33 11.45
CA LYS A 137 -13.49 10.52 11.95
C LYS A 137 -14.80 10.73 11.17
N ASP A 138 -14.95 11.86 10.47
CA ASP A 138 -16.14 12.16 9.67
C ASP A 138 -16.00 11.59 8.25
N GLU A 139 -16.74 10.51 8.02
CA GLU A 139 -16.66 9.66 6.83
C GLU A 139 -17.37 10.28 5.63
N THR A 140 -16.63 11.03 4.82
CA THR A 140 -16.75 10.88 3.36
C THR A 140 -15.53 10.09 2.91
N LYS A 141 -15.56 8.76 3.09
CA LYS A 141 -14.52 7.89 2.55
C LYS A 141 -14.47 8.13 1.04
N ARG A 142 -13.35 8.68 0.54
CA ARG A 142 -13.14 8.83 -0.91
C ARG A 142 -13.34 7.47 -1.54
N SER A 143 -13.99 7.45 -2.70
CA SER A 143 -14.14 6.20 -3.43
C SER A 143 -12.74 5.69 -3.81
N PRO A 144 -12.47 4.37 -3.75
CA PRO A 144 -11.19 3.80 -4.16
C PRO A 144 -10.76 4.24 -5.57
N GLU A 145 -11.72 4.54 -6.43
CA GLU A 145 -11.52 4.99 -7.80
C GLU A 145 -11.02 6.44 -7.91
N GLU A 146 -11.20 7.25 -6.87
CA GLU A 146 -10.76 8.66 -6.82
C GLU A 146 -9.32 8.82 -6.28
N ILE A 147 -8.81 7.79 -5.60
CA ILE A 147 -7.49 7.80 -4.99
C ILE A 147 -6.43 7.52 -6.06
N LYS A 148 -5.43 8.39 -6.16
CA LYS A 148 -4.35 8.24 -7.16
C LYS A 148 -3.27 7.27 -6.71
N HIS A 149 -2.81 7.42 -5.47
CA HIS A 149 -1.70 6.68 -4.87
C HIS A 149 -1.77 6.80 -3.34
N ILE A 150 -0.95 6.05 -2.60
CA ILE A 150 -1.02 5.97 -1.12
C ILE A 150 -0.83 7.35 -0.48
N LEU A 151 0.09 8.19 -0.98
CA LEU A 151 0.28 9.54 -0.44
C LEU A 151 -0.97 10.43 -0.59
N ASP A 152 -1.72 10.31 -1.70
CA ASP A 152 -2.98 11.05 -1.91
C ASP A 152 -4.06 10.56 -0.95
N LEU A 153 -4.11 9.25 -0.66
CA LEU A 153 -4.98 8.70 0.38
C LEU A 153 -4.65 9.31 1.75
N ILE A 154 -3.38 9.36 2.14
CA ILE A 154 -2.98 9.86 3.46
C ILE A 154 -3.25 11.36 3.57
N HIS A 155 -2.82 12.16 2.59
CA HIS A 155 -3.08 13.61 2.58
C HIS A 155 -4.57 13.96 2.58
N GLY A 156 -5.41 13.16 1.91
CA GLY A 156 -6.86 13.36 1.91
C GLY A 156 -7.53 13.06 3.25
N ASN A 157 -6.89 12.30 4.14
CA ASN A 157 -7.51 11.77 5.36
C ASN A 157 -6.81 12.20 6.66
N TRP A 158 -5.63 12.83 6.60
CA TRP A 158 -4.87 13.24 7.78
C TRP A 158 -5.13 14.68 8.20
N PHE A 159 -5.32 14.94 9.50
CA PHE A 159 -5.41 16.29 10.07
C PHE A 159 -4.26 16.52 11.07
N PRO A 160 -3.52 17.63 10.98
CA PRO A 160 -2.61 18.01 12.05
C PRO A 160 -3.43 18.26 13.32
N HIS A 161 -2.92 17.83 14.48
CA HIS A 161 -3.52 18.23 15.77
C HIS A 161 -3.65 19.75 15.78
N GLU A 162 -4.87 20.29 15.88
CA GLU A 162 -5.05 21.70 16.18
C GLU A 162 -4.26 21.98 17.46
N GLU A 163 -3.33 22.94 17.40
CA GLU A 163 -2.72 23.51 18.58
C GLU A 163 -3.85 23.90 19.52
N VAL A 164 -3.85 23.34 20.74
CA VAL A 164 -4.68 23.82 21.82
C VAL A 164 -4.39 25.31 21.93
N SER A 165 -5.30 26.14 21.45
CA SER A 165 -5.26 27.58 21.66
C SER A 165 -5.25 27.77 23.17
N VAL A 166 -4.05 28.03 23.71
CA VAL A 166 -3.86 28.43 25.09
C VAL A 166 -4.58 29.76 25.20
N ASN A 167 -5.83 29.70 25.68
CA ASN A 167 -6.53 30.88 26.14
C ASN A 167 -5.73 31.42 27.33
N PHE A 168 -4.86 32.38 27.06
CA PHE A 168 -4.42 33.30 28.09
C PHE A 168 -5.65 34.14 28.46
N GLY A 169 -6.41 33.64 29.43
CA GLY A 169 -7.43 34.43 30.10
C GLY A 169 -6.74 35.61 30.77
N GLU A 170 -7.16 36.81 30.38
CA GLU A 170 -6.90 38.08 31.08
C GLU A 170 -7.54 38.09 32.48
#